data_AF-A1K536-F1
#
_entry.id   AF-A1K536-F1
#
_cell.length_a   1.000
_cell.length_b   1.000
_cell.length_c   1.000
_cell.angle_alpha   90.00
_cell.angle_beta   90.00
_cell.angle_gamma   90.00
#
_symmetry.space_group_name_H-M   'P 1'
#
loop_
_entity.id
_entity.type
_entity.pdbx_description
1 polymer ?
#
loop_
_entity_poly.entity_id
_entity_poly.type
_entity_poly.pdbx_seq_one_letter_code
_entity_poly.pdbx_strand_id
1 'polypeptide(L)'
;MLEEIDAQDIPRIRVFNKIDHVGDAKAQAECEAALRARYPDCIVMSARRPDEVAKLRQTIVAFFQRDLVEAELLLPWSAQQLRKEIYANCEVLEERAEDKGAVFRLRGESEALERLRNRLLMVI
;
A
#
# COMPACT_ATOMS: atom_id res chain seq x y z
N MET A 1 6.91 -16.11 19.38
CA MET A 1 7.57 -16.14 18.04
C MET A 1 6.50 -15.74 17.02
N LEU A 2 6.79 -15.15 15.84
CA LEU A 2 5.72 -14.76 14.88
C LEU A 2 4.86 -15.95 14.38
N GLU A 3 5.23 -17.18 14.75
CA GLU A 3 4.51 -18.44 14.48
C GLU A 3 3.20 -18.57 15.25
N GLU A 4 2.99 -17.82 16.34
CA GLU A 4 1.81 -17.96 17.20
C GLU A 4 0.57 -17.17 16.71
N ILE A 5 0.69 -16.41 15.62
CA ILE A 5 -0.36 -15.50 15.12
C ILE A 5 -0.82 -15.78 13.68
N ASP A 6 -0.48 -16.94 13.12
CA ASP A 6 -0.93 -17.38 11.78
C ASP A 6 -0.63 -16.38 10.64
N ALA A 7 0.43 -15.58 10.81
CA ALA A 7 0.79 -14.47 9.91
C ALA A 7 1.79 -14.87 8.80
N GLN A 8 1.88 -16.17 8.47
CA GLN A 8 2.89 -16.68 7.53
C GLN A 8 2.64 -16.19 6.09
N ASP A 9 1.38 -15.93 5.74
CA ASP A 9 0.97 -15.50 4.41
C ASP A 9 0.98 -13.97 4.21
N ILE A 10 1.37 -13.20 5.22
CA ILE A 10 1.41 -11.73 5.10
C ILE A 10 2.64 -11.35 4.29
N PRO A 11 2.50 -10.61 3.17
CA PRO A 11 3.63 -10.09 2.40
C PRO A 11 4.54 -9.19 3.28
N ARG A 12 5.87 -9.38 3.21
CA ARG A 12 6.84 -8.67 4.07
C ARG A 12 7.95 -7.99 3.28
N ILE A 13 8.35 -6.81 3.73
CA ILE A 13 9.56 -6.11 3.25
C ILE A 13 10.66 -6.29 4.29
N ARG A 14 11.83 -6.80 3.89
CA ARG A 14 12.98 -6.98 4.78
C ARG A 14 13.91 -5.77 4.69
N VAL A 15 14.10 -5.07 5.81
CA VAL A 15 14.93 -3.87 5.88
C VAL A 15 16.09 -4.06 6.85
N PHE A 16 17.33 -3.95 6.35
CA PHE A 16 18.54 -3.84 7.14
C PHE A 16 18.90 -2.37 7.30
N ASN A 17 18.61 -1.81 8.47
CA ASN A 17 18.91 -0.43 8.80
C ASN A 17 20.30 -0.29 9.45
N LYS A 18 20.81 0.94 9.49
CA LYS A 18 22.06 1.38 10.13
C LYS A 18 23.35 1.00 9.37
N ILE A 19 23.30 0.94 8.04
CA ILE A 19 24.51 0.70 7.23
C ILE A 19 25.62 1.73 7.51
N ASP A 20 25.27 2.94 7.97
CA ASP A 20 26.21 3.97 8.39
C ASP A 20 27.14 3.58 9.55
N HIS A 21 26.80 2.53 10.30
CA HIS A 21 27.64 2.01 11.39
C HIS A 21 28.64 0.91 10.96
N VAL A 22 28.62 0.47 9.70
CA VAL A 22 29.45 -0.65 9.22
C VAL A 22 30.89 -0.23 8.91
N GLY A 23 31.14 1.07 8.73
CA GLY A 23 32.48 1.61 8.48
C GLY A 23 32.49 2.59 7.31
N ASP A 24 33.59 2.61 6.58
CA ASP A 24 33.75 3.46 5.40
C ASP A 24 32.86 3.03 4.22
N ALA A 25 32.88 3.80 3.13
CA ALA A 25 32.06 3.52 1.96
C ALA A 25 32.33 2.13 1.33
N LYS A 26 33.57 1.63 1.44
CA LYS A 26 33.93 0.32 0.90
C LYS A 26 33.33 -0.80 1.75
N ALA A 27 33.48 -0.72 3.07
CA ALA A 27 32.89 -1.66 4.01
C ALA A 27 31.36 -1.69 3.90
N GLN A 28 30.72 -0.53 3.70
CA GLN A 28 29.28 -0.44 3.46
C GLN A 28 28.87 -1.15 2.17
N ALA A 29 29.59 -0.93 1.06
CA ALA A 29 29.29 -1.58 -0.22
C ALA A 29 29.47 -3.11 -0.17
N GLU A 30 30.52 -3.58 0.50
CA GLU A 30 30.77 -5.02 0.70
C GLU A 30 29.66 -5.67 1.55
N CYS A 31 29.26 -5.02 2.65
CA CYS A 31 28.18 -5.49 3.50
C CYS A 31 26.83 -5.52 2.77
N GLU A 32 26.53 -4.45 2.02
CA GLU A 32 25.32 -4.35 1.21
C GLU A 32 25.27 -5.45 0.13
N ALA A 33 26.38 -5.71 -0.57
CA ALA A 33 26.48 -6.80 -1.53
C ALA A 33 26.25 -8.17 -0.88
N ALA A 34 26.87 -8.42 0.29
CA ALA A 34 26.69 -9.67 1.03
C ALA A 34 25.24 -9.87 1.50
N LEU A 35 24.59 -8.81 1.98
CA LEU A 35 23.19 -8.85 2.40
C LEU A 35 22.26 -9.13 1.23
N ARG A 36 22.48 -8.50 0.07
CA ARG A 36 21.67 -8.77 -1.13
C ARG A 36 21.89 -10.17 -1.70
N ALA A 37 23.12 -10.69 -1.66
CA ALA A 37 23.39 -12.06 -2.08
C ALA A 37 22.65 -13.08 -1.20
N ARG A 38 22.53 -12.81 0.10
CA ARG A 38 21.82 -13.68 1.05
C ARG A 38 20.31 -13.45 1.06
N TYR A 39 19.87 -12.23 0.78
CA TYR A 39 18.48 -11.78 0.82
C TYR A 39 18.19 -10.89 -0.41
N PRO A 40 17.82 -11.48 -1.56
CA PRO A 40 17.71 -10.76 -2.83
C PRO A 40 16.78 -9.53 -2.80
N ASP A 41 15.68 -9.60 -2.02
CA ASP A 41 14.68 -8.52 -1.93
C ASP A 41 14.86 -7.60 -0.71
N CYS A 42 16.04 -7.61 -0.07
CA CYS A 42 16.27 -6.75 1.09
C CYS A 42 16.60 -5.31 0.72
N ILE A 43 16.14 -4.39 1.57
CA ILE A 43 16.52 -2.98 1.54
C ILE A 43 17.62 -2.78 2.57
N VAL A 44 18.78 -2.31 2.14
CA VAL A 44 19.87 -1.90 3.03
C VAL A 44 19.90 -0.39 3.07
N MET A 45 19.87 0.21 4.27
CA MET A 45 19.78 1.66 4.42
C MET A 45 20.31 2.16 5.78
N SER A 46 20.35 3.47 5.92
CA SER A 46 20.53 4.25 7.12
C SER A 46 19.37 5.22 7.27
N ALA A 47 18.60 5.07 8.34
CA ALA A 47 17.52 5.98 8.70
C ALA A 47 18.00 7.42 9.02
N ARG A 48 19.31 7.64 9.13
CA ARG A 48 19.89 8.99 9.27
C ARG A 48 20.01 9.73 7.95
N ARG A 49 19.93 9.02 6.82
CA ARG A 49 20.03 9.59 5.47
C ARG A 49 18.60 9.83 4.95
N PRO A 50 18.13 11.08 4.84
CA PRO A 50 16.76 11.39 4.46
C PRO A 50 16.36 10.77 3.11
N ASP A 51 17.29 10.76 2.14
CA ASP A 51 17.06 10.22 0.81
C ASP A 51 16.76 8.71 0.83
N GLU A 52 17.41 7.96 1.74
CA GLU A 52 17.18 6.52 1.87
C GLU A 52 15.84 6.23 2.56
N VAL A 53 15.43 7.08 3.52
CA VAL A 53 14.09 7.02 4.12
C VAL A 53 13.01 7.33 3.09
N ALA A 54 13.22 8.33 2.24
CA ALA A 54 12.31 8.66 1.14
C ALA A 54 12.14 7.48 0.17
N LYS A 55 13.24 6.80 -0.18
CA LYS A 55 13.22 5.57 -1.00
C LYS A 55 12.44 4.44 -0.31
N LEU A 56 12.69 4.18 0.98
CA LEU A 56 11.93 3.18 1.74
C LEU A 56 10.42 3.47 1.72
N ARG A 57 10.04 4.73 1.94
CA ARG A 57 8.64 5.15 1.88
C ARG A 57 8.05 4.86 0.49
N GLN A 58 8.75 5.19 -0.58
CA GLN A 58 8.28 4.91 -1.95
C GLN A 58 8.10 3.40 -2.17
N THR A 59 9.03 2.57 -1.72
CA THR A 59 8.91 1.11 -1.84
C THR A 59 7.70 0.59 -1.07
N ILE A 60 7.47 1.07 0.16
CA ILE A 60 6.29 0.70 0.96
C ILE A 60 5.00 1.09 0.21
N VAL A 61 4.93 2.32 -0.30
CA VAL A 61 3.77 2.81 -1.06
C VAL A 61 3.53 1.93 -2.29
N ALA A 62 4.56 1.68 -3.10
CA ALA A 62 4.47 0.85 -4.29
C ALA A 62 4.05 -0.59 -3.98
N PHE A 63 4.56 -1.15 -2.87
CA PHE A 63 4.22 -2.48 -2.41
C PHE A 63 2.74 -2.63 -2.07
N PHE A 64 2.12 -1.63 -1.43
CA PHE A 64 0.69 -1.65 -1.18
C PHE A 64 -0.14 -1.25 -2.40
N GLN A 65 0.42 -0.45 -3.31
CA GLN A 65 -0.27 -0.04 -4.53
C GLN A 65 -0.42 -1.14 -5.58
N ARG A 66 0.49 -2.13 -5.62
CA ARG A 66 0.47 -3.21 -6.62
C ARG A 66 -0.80 -4.07 -6.58
N ASP A 67 -1.46 -4.13 -5.43
CA ASP A 67 -2.65 -4.95 -5.17
C ASP A 67 -3.95 -4.12 -5.28
N LEU A 68 -3.83 -2.83 -5.62
CA LEU A 68 -4.99 -1.98 -5.87
C LEU A 68 -5.57 -2.28 -7.26
N VAL A 69 -6.87 -2.46 -7.31
CA VAL A 69 -7.62 -2.66 -8.55
C VAL A 69 -8.46 -1.42 -8.85
N GLU A 70 -8.67 -1.16 -10.15
CA GLU A 70 -9.63 -0.14 -10.57
C GLU A 70 -11.05 -0.73 -10.61
N ALA A 71 -12.01 0.00 -10.07
CA ALA A 71 -13.41 -0.37 -10.11
C ALA A 71 -14.29 0.86 -10.37
N GLU A 72 -15.42 0.61 -11.01
CA GLU A 72 -16.50 1.60 -11.14
C GLU A 72 -17.61 1.26 -10.13
N LEU A 73 -18.04 2.26 -9.36
CA LEU A 73 -19.13 2.16 -8.39
C LEU A 73 -20.15 3.28 -8.62
N LEU A 74 -21.42 2.91 -8.76
CA LEU A 74 -22.52 3.86 -8.69
C LEU A 74 -22.92 4.05 -7.22
N LEU A 75 -22.84 5.28 -6.74
CA LEU A 75 -23.35 5.70 -5.44
C LEU A 75 -24.72 6.37 -5.61
N PRO A 76 -25.82 5.72 -5.21
CA PRO A 76 -27.15 6.32 -5.28
C PRO A 76 -27.26 7.62 -4.48
N TRP A 77 -28.13 8.53 -4.89
CA TRP A 77 -28.43 9.74 -4.10
C TRP A 77 -29.01 9.43 -2.71
N SER A 78 -29.65 8.26 -2.54
CA SER A 78 -30.14 7.76 -1.25
C SER A 78 -29.02 7.31 -0.30
N ALA A 79 -27.80 7.10 -0.82
CA ALA A 79 -26.68 6.50 -0.09
C ALA A 79 -25.51 7.47 0.16
N GLN A 80 -25.72 8.79 0.07
CA GLN A 80 -24.65 9.79 0.15
C GLN A 80 -23.80 9.73 1.42
N GLN A 81 -24.29 9.13 2.51
CA GLN A 81 -23.51 8.84 3.71
C GLN A 81 -22.27 7.97 3.45
N LEU A 82 -22.31 7.07 2.45
CA LEU A 82 -21.16 6.21 2.08
C LEU A 82 -20.08 6.96 1.31
N ARG A 83 -20.35 8.18 0.84
CA ARG A 83 -19.39 8.99 0.08
C ARG A 83 -18.10 9.24 0.86
N LYS A 84 -18.20 9.51 2.17
CA LYS A 84 -17.03 9.72 3.02
C LYS A 84 -16.13 8.49 3.08
N GLU A 85 -16.71 7.30 3.04
CA GLU A 85 -15.97 6.05 3.08
C GLU A 85 -15.24 5.76 1.78
N ILE A 86 -15.82 6.15 0.65
CA ILE A 86 -15.15 6.08 -0.66
C ILE A 86 -13.86 6.90 -0.62
N TYR A 87 -13.90 8.17 -0.18
CA TYR A 87 -12.69 8.99 -0.07
C TYR A 87 -11.72 8.54 1.02
N ALA A 88 -12.20 7.86 2.07
CA ALA A 88 -11.35 7.38 3.14
C ALA A 88 -10.57 6.11 2.77
N ASN A 89 -11.16 5.24 1.94
CA ASN A 89 -10.63 3.90 1.65
C ASN A 89 -10.18 3.71 0.20
N CYS A 90 -10.46 4.66 -0.70
CA CYS A 90 -10.13 4.55 -2.12
C CYS A 90 -9.55 5.86 -2.66
N GLU A 91 -8.68 5.73 -3.65
CA GLU A 91 -8.26 6.84 -4.51
C GLU A 91 -9.36 7.08 -5.55
N VAL A 92 -9.95 8.27 -5.57
CA VAL A 92 -10.96 8.65 -6.58
C VAL A 92 -10.25 9.16 -7.82
N LEU A 93 -10.31 8.38 -8.90
CA LEU A 93 -9.75 8.74 -10.20
C LEU A 93 -10.68 9.64 -11.00
N GLU A 94 -11.99 9.44 -10.86
CA GLU A 94 -13.00 10.21 -11.54
C GLU A 94 -14.34 10.16 -10.80
N GLU A 95 -15.10 11.24 -10.89
CA GLU A 95 -16.47 11.34 -10.39
C GLU A 95 -17.36 11.97 -11.46
N ARG A 96 -18.49 11.32 -11.75
CA ARG A 96 -19.50 11.80 -12.70
C ARG A 96 -20.88 11.70 -12.08
N ALA A 97 -21.66 12.78 -12.14
CA ALA A 97 -23.04 12.77 -11.69
C ALA A 97 -23.95 12.22 -12.80
N GLU A 98 -24.82 11.27 -12.44
CA GLU A 98 -25.85 10.70 -13.29
C GLU A 98 -27.23 10.83 -12.63
N ASP A 99 -28.29 10.51 -13.38
CA ASP A 99 -29.68 10.68 -12.94
C ASP A 99 -29.98 9.92 -11.63
N LYS A 100 -29.38 8.74 -11.44
CA LYS A 100 -29.66 7.86 -10.29
C LYS A 100 -28.65 7.99 -9.15
N GLY A 101 -27.54 8.70 -9.34
CA GLY A 101 -26.45 8.76 -8.38
C GLY A 101 -25.16 9.34 -8.97
N ALA A 102 -24.07 9.27 -8.21
CA ALA A 102 -22.73 9.60 -8.71
C ALA A 102 -21.96 8.32 -9.05
N VAL A 103 -21.44 8.22 -10.27
CA VAL A 103 -20.52 7.16 -10.70
C VAL A 103 -19.10 7.57 -10.35
N PHE A 104 -18.43 6.70 -9.59
CA PHE A 104 -17.03 6.86 -9.21
C PHE A 104 -16.17 5.84 -9.90
N ARG A 105 -15.09 6.30 -10.53
CA ARG A 105 -13.96 5.44 -10.92
C ARG A 105 -12.93 5.51 -9.80
N LEU A 106 -12.72 4.38 -9.15
CA LEU A 106 -11.93 4.26 -7.94
C LEU A 106 -10.74 3.34 -8.16
N ARG A 107 -9.66 3.59 -7.43
CA ARG A 107 -8.56 2.64 -7.23
C ARG A 107 -8.47 2.34 -5.73
N GLY A 108 -8.50 1.06 -5.39
CA GLY A 108 -8.54 0.62 -4.00
C GLY A 108 -8.19 -0.85 -3.85
N GLU A 109 -7.98 -1.29 -2.62
CA GLU A 109 -7.79 -2.72 -2.33
C GLU A 109 -9.06 -3.49 -2.70
N SER A 110 -8.89 -4.68 -3.29
CA SER A 110 -10.02 -5.53 -3.72
C SER A 110 -11.03 -5.76 -2.56
N GLU A 111 -10.53 -6.03 -1.35
CA GLU A 111 -11.40 -6.25 -0.18
C GLU A 111 -12.17 -4.98 0.22
N ALA A 112 -11.53 -3.81 0.16
CA ALA A 112 -12.20 -2.54 0.47
C ALA A 112 -13.31 -2.22 -0.55
N LEU A 113 -13.05 -2.46 -1.83
CA LEU A 113 -14.03 -2.28 -2.91
C LEU A 113 -15.20 -3.26 -2.78
N GLU A 114 -14.95 -4.53 -2.45
CA GLU A 114 -16.00 -5.52 -2.21
C GLU A 114 -16.86 -5.16 -0.98
N ARG A 115 -16.26 -4.67 0.11
CA ARG A 115 -17.01 -4.15 1.26
C ARG A 115 -17.92 -2.98 0.89
N LEU A 116 -17.43 -2.04 0.07
CA LEU A 116 -18.23 -0.91 -0.42
C LEU A 116 -19.38 -1.40 -1.31
N ARG A 117 -19.13 -2.34 -2.24
CA ARG A 117 -20.17 -2.96 -3.08
C ARG A 117 -21.27 -3.61 -2.26
N ASN A 118 -20.91 -4.42 -1.28
CA ASN A 118 -21.88 -5.11 -0.43
C ASN A 118 -22.77 -4.14 0.34
N ARG A 119 -22.21 -3.03 0.83
CA ARG A 119 -22.99 -1.99 1.51
C ARG A 119 -23.91 -1.23 0.56
N LEU A 120 -23.47 -0.96 -0.67
CA LEU A 120 -24.32 -0.33 -1.68
C LEU A 120 -25.51 -1.23 -2.03
N LEU A 121 -25.31 -2.54 -2.13
CA LEU A 121 -26.39 -3.52 -2.34
C LEU A 121 -27.41 -3.56 -1.20
N MET A 122 -27.00 -3.22 0.03
CA MET A 122 -27.90 -3.15 1.19
C MET A 122 -28.73 -1.85 1.27
N VAL A 123 -28.42 -0.85 0.45
CA VAL A 123 -29.08 0.47 0.46
C VAL A 123 -30.02 0.67 -0.74
N ILE A 124 -29.99 -0.25 -1.71
CA ILE A 124 -30.89 -0.32 -2.87
C ILE A 124 -32.09 -1.21 -2.51
#